data_AF-A0AAW1IYA6-F1
#
_entry.id   AF-A0AAW1IYA6-F1
#
_cell.length_a   1.000
_cell.length_b   1.000
_cell.length_c   1.000
_cell.angle_alpha   90.00
_cell.angle_beta   90.00
_cell.angle_gamma   90.00
#
_symmetry.space_group_name_H-M   'P 1'
#
loop_
_entity.id
_entity.type
_entity.pdbx_description
1 polymer ?
#
loop_
_entity_poly.entity_id
_entity_poly.type
_entity_poly.pdbx_seq_one_letter_code
_entity_poly.pdbx_strand_id
1 'polypeptide(L)'
;MLTFAIAHMFQLFNYCYVGNELIIQSANMANAIYNCNWELIHDNKVKMALTFMIQRCQKEQRLTAAGIADLDFISYIKVLRLAFSFYTLLNHLFENNTDAI
;
A
#
# COMPACT_ATOMS: atom_id res chain seq x y z
N MET A 1 -23.09 13.71 5.88
CA MET A 1 -21.94 13.45 6.74
C MET A 1 -21.46 12.00 6.63
N LEU A 2 -22.32 11.01 6.88
CA LEU A 2 -21.96 9.59 6.73
C LEU A 2 -21.50 9.20 5.31
N THR A 3 -22.17 9.74 4.28
CA THR A 3 -21.84 9.51 2.86
C THR A 3 -20.42 9.96 2.51
N PHE A 4 -19.97 11.12 3.01
CA PHE A 4 -18.62 11.63 2.80
C PHE A 4 -17.56 10.76 3.47
N ALA A 5 -17.82 10.29 4.69
CA ALA A 5 -16.91 9.40 5.41
C ALA A 5 -16.73 8.06 4.67
N ILE A 6 -17.83 7.49 4.16
CA ILE A 6 -17.80 6.26 3.36
C ILE A 6 -17.05 6.48 2.04
N ALA A 7 -17.29 7.60 1.36
CA ALA A 7 -16.60 7.93 0.11
C ALA A 7 -15.07 8.05 0.31
N HIS A 8 -14.62 8.73 1.38
CA HIS A 8 -13.20 8.83 1.69
C HIS A 8 -12.56 7.49 2.08
N MET A 9 -13.27 6.65 2.84
CA MET A 9 -12.80 5.30 3.16
C MET A 9 -12.66 4.44 1.90
N PHE A 10 -13.62 4.54 0.98
CA PHE A 10 -13.55 3.85 -0.30
C PHE A 10 -12.38 4.35 -1.16
N GLN A 11 -12.14 5.66 -1.18
CA GLN A 11 -11.01 6.22 -1.91
C GLN A 11 -9.66 5.72 -1.36
N LEU A 12 -9.50 5.73 -0.03
CA LEU A 12 -8.32 5.15 0.66
C LEU A 12 -8.15 3.66 0.34
N PHE A 13 -9.24 2.89 0.36
CA PHE A 13 -9.22 1.48 0.01
C PHE A 13 -8.70 1.24 -1.41
N ASN A 14 -9.16 2.03 -2.40
CA ASN A 14 -8.69 1.91 -3.77
C ASN A 14 -7.18 2.22 -3.89
N TYR A 15 -6.68 3.24 -3.19
CA TYR A 15 -5.24 3.53 -3.19
C TYR A 15 -4.40 2.41 -2.58
N CYS A 16 -4.84 1.85 -1.44
CA CYS A 16 -4.15 0.71 -0.81
C CYS A 16 -4.22 -0.55 -1.68
N TYR A 17 -5.33 -0.78 -2.37
CA TYR A 17 -5.49 -1.92 -3.27
C TYR A 17 -4.51 -1.85 -4.45
N VAL A 18 -4.46 -0.70 -5.12
CA VAL A 18 -3.53 -0.48 -6.24
C VAL A 18 -2.07 -0.54 -5.77
N GLY A 19 -1.76 0.01 -4.58
CA GLY A 19 -0.43 -0.07 -3.98
C GLY A 19 0.02 -1.52 -3.74
N ASN A 20 -0.86 -2.35 -3.18
CA ASN A 20 -0.59 -3.78 -2.96
C ASN A 20 -0.40 -4.54 -4.28
N GLU A 21 -1.31 -4.36 -5.25
CA GLU A 21 -1.20 -5.01 -6.56
C GLU A 21 0.07 -4.58 -7.31
N LEU A 22 0.47 -3.32 -7.19
CA LEU A 22 1.72 -2.83 -7.79
C LEU A 22 2.95 -3.54 -7.21
N ILE A 23 2.98 -3.76 -5.89
CA ILE A 23 4.07 -4.51 -5.24
C ILE A 23 4.12 -5.95 -5.79
N ILE A 24 2.98 -6.63 -5.82
CA ILE A 24 2.89 -8.01 -6.32
C ILE A 24 3.31 -8.11 -7.79
N GLN A 25 2.79 -7.21 -8.64
CA GLN A 25 3.14 -7.19 -10.05
C GLN A 25 4.62 -6.82 -10.28
N SER A 26 5.20 -5.92 -9.49
CA SER A 26 6.61 -5.57 -9.62
C SER A 26 7.53 -6.77 -9.34
N ALA A 27 7.20 -7.60 -8.35
CA ALA A 27 7.92 -8.84 -8.05
C ALA A 27 7.75 -9.87 -9.18
N ASN A 28 6.51 -10.04 -9.69
CA ASN A 28 6.24 -10.94 -10.80
C ASN A 28 6.93 -10.50 -12.10
N MET A 29 7.02 -9.19 -12.34
CA MET A 29 7.72 -8.63 -13.50
C MET A 29 9.21 -8.95 -13.47
N ALA A 30 9.87 -8.83 -12.30
CA ALA A 30 11.28 -9.23 -12.17
C ALA A 30 11.50 -10.71 -12.51
N ASN A 31 10.61 -11.59 -12.03
CA ASN A 31 10.66 -13.03 -12.31
C ASN A 31 10.40 -13.34 -13.79
N ALA A 32 9.44 -12.67 -14.41
CA ALA A 32 9.15 -12.83 -15.84
C ALA A 32 10.34 -12.40 -16.72
N ILE A 33 11.00 -11.31 -16.36
CA ILE A 33 12.21 -10.83 -17.04
C ILE A 33 13.36 -11.83 -16.87
N TYR A 34 13.55 -12.38 -15.67
CA TYR A 34 14.57 -13.40 -15.43
C TYR A 34 14.33 -14.68 -16.25
N ASN A 35 13.07 -15.06 -16.45
CA ASN A 35 12.70 -16.24 -17.23
C ASN A 35 12.65 -16.01 -18.75
N CYS A 36 13.07 -14.85 -19.27
CA CYS A 36 12.92 -14.53 -20.70
C CYS A 36 13.99 -15.15 -21.62
N ASN A 37 14.67 -16.23 -21.20
CA ASN A 37 15.86 -16.78 -21.86
C ASN A 37 16.88 -15.70 -22.26
N TRP A 38 17.13 -14.74 -21.36
CA TRP A 38 18.03 -13.60 -21.60
C TRP A 38 19.47 -14.05 -21.94
N GLU A 39 19.83 -15.28 -21.59
CA GLU A 39 21.11 -15.90 -21.95
C GLU A 39 21.32 -16.03 -23.46
N LEU A 40 20.25 -16.26 -24.24
CA LEU A 40 20.29 -16.44 -25.70
C LEU A 40 20.50 -15.11 -26.45
N ILE A 41 20.30 -13.97 -25.78
CA ILE A 41 20.45 -12.64 -26.36
C ILE A 41 21.94 -12.31 -26.52
N HIS A 42 22.39 -12.11 -27.76
CA HIS A 42 23.79 -11.75 -28.05
C HIS A 42 24.10 -10.26 -27.86
N ASP A 43 23.08 -9.39 -27.85
CA ASP A 43 23.29 -7.95 -27.65
C ASP A 43 23.55 -7.63 -26.17
N ASN A 44 24.77 -7.17 -25.89
CA ASN A 44 25.20 -6.80 -24.55
C ASN A 44 24.44 -5.58 -24.00
N LYS A 45 23.93 -4.68 -24.87
CA LYS A 45 23.12 -3.53 -24.44
C LYS A 45 21.77 -3.98 -23.87
N VAL A 46 21.16 -4.98 -24.49
CA VAL A 46 19.88 -5.55 -24.07
C VAL A 46 20.05 -6.31 -22.76
N LYS A 47 21.12 -7.11 -22.62
CA LYS A 47 21.46 -7.77 -21.35
C LYS A 47 21.65 -6.77 -20.21
N MET A 48 22.40 -5.70 -20.44
CA MET A 48 22.60 -4.65 -19.45
C MET A 48 21.27 -3.97 -19.06
N ALA A 49 20.41 -3.65 -20.04
CA ALA A 49 19.09 -3.08 -19.77
C ALA A 49 18.17 -4.01 -18.97
N LEU A 50 18.17 -5.32 -19.26
CA LEU A 50 17.42 -6.34 -18.51
C LEU A 50 17.90 -6.43 -17.07
N THR A 51 19.21 -6.46 -16.82
CA THR A 51 19.78 -6.46 -15.46
C THR A 51 19.37 -5.19 -14.70
N PHE A 52 19.42 -4.02 -15.35
CA PHE A 52 18.96 -2.78 -14.75
C PHE A 52 17.46 -2.81 -14.43
N MET A 53 16.61 -3.37 -15.30
CA MET A 53 15.18 -3.52 -15.03
C MET A 53 14.93 -4.44 -13.83
N ILE A 54 15.58 -5.60 -13.77
CA ILE A 54 15.45 -6.53 -12.63
C ILE A 54 15.89 -5.83 -11.34
N GLN A 55 17.03 -5.15 -11.33
CA GLN A 55 17.53 -4.41 -10.16
C GLN A 55 16.57 -3.29 -9.74
N ARG A 56 15.87 -2.67 -10.70
CA ARG A 56 14.86 -1.65 -10.41
C ARG A 56 13.57 -2.24 -9.84
N CYS A 57 13.14 -3.40 -10.32
CA CYS A 57 11.96 -4.12 -9.82
C CYS A 57 12.18 -4.75 -8.44
N GLN A 58 13.42 -5.13 -8.10
CA GLN A 58 13.79 -5.62 -6.75
C GLN A 58 13.73 -4.55 -5.68
N LYS A 59 13.86 -3.27 -6.05
CA LYS A 59 13.59 -2.16 -5.14
C LYS A 59 12.08 -2.04 -5.05
N GLU A 60 11.50 -2.72 -4.07
CA GLU A 60 10.05 -2.72 -3.82
C GLU A 60 9.52 -1.30 -3.98
N GLN A 61 8.67 -1.09 -4.98
CA GLN A 61 7.92 0.15 -5.11
C GLN A 61 6.84 0.15 -4.03
N ARG A 62 7.27 0.25 -2.77
CA ARG A 62 6.39 0.57 -1.67
C ARG A 62 5.92 1.98 -1.94
N LEU A 63 4.65 2.09 -2.33
CA LEU A 63 3.99 3.37 -2.44
C LEU A 63 3.79 3.84 -0.99
N THR A 64 4.82 4.46 -0.43
CA THR A 64 4.74 4.98 0.93
C THR A 64 3.99 6.30 0.88
N ALA A 65 2.86 6.40 1.58
CA ALA A 65 2.16 7.65 1.78
C ALA A 65 3.08 8.61 2.54
N ALA A 66 3.65 9.58 1.81
CA ALA A 66 4.54 10.62 2.30
C ALA A 66 5.76 10.12 3.12
N GLY A 67 6.20 8.87 2.94
CA GLY A 67 7.31 8.28 3.71
C GLY A 67 6.95 7.81 5.13
N ILE A 68 5.69 7.86 5.53
CA ILE A 68 5.22 7.61 6.90
C ILE A 68 4.53 6.25 7.03
N ALA A 69 3.78 5.82 6.01
CA ALA A 69 3.06 4.55 6.02
C ALA A 69 3.05 3.91 4.63
N ASP A 70 3.36 2.61 4.56
CA ASP A 70 3.19 1.84 3.34
C ASP A 70 1.69 1.75 3.00
N LEU A 71 1.33 2.05 1.75
CA LEU A 71 -0.04 1.86 1.24
C LEU A 71 -0.32 0.36 1.06
N ASP A 72 -0.63 -0.27 2.19
CA ASP A 72 -1.00 -1.67 2.34
C ASP A 72 -2.36 -1.74 3.07
N PHE A 73 -3.10 -2.80 2.82
CA PHE A 73 -4.26 -3.22 3.57
C PHE A 73 -4.03 -3.23 5.10
N ILE A 74 -2.84 -3.61 5.56
CA ILE A 74 -2.47 -3.56 6.98
C ILE A 74 -2.53 -2.11 7.51
N SER A 75 -2.01 -1.15 6.74
CA SER A 75 -2.07 0.28 7.11
C SER A 75 -3.50 0.81 7.08
N TYR A 76 -4.32 0.40 6.12
CA TYR A 76 -5.75 0.74 6.09
C TYR A 76 -6.48 0.26 7.36
N ILE A 77 -6.23 -0.98 7.79
CA ILE A 77 -6.80 -1.53 9.04
C ILE A 77 -6.30 -0.74 10.26
N LYS A 78 -5.04 -0.32 10.30
CA LYS A 78 -4.51 0.53 11.38
C LYS A 78 -5.26 1.86 11.48
N VAL A 79 -5.52 2.51 10.34
CA VAL A 79 -6.30 3.76 10.30
C VAL A 79 -7.72 3.55 10.81
N LEU A 80 -8.39 2.48 10.39
CA LEU A 80 -9.72 2.12 10.89
C LEU A 80 -9.72 1.89 12.40
N ARG A 81 -8.76 1.12 12.92
CA ARG A 81 -8.63 0.88 14.37
C ARG A 81 -8.43 2.16 15.15
N LEU A 82 -7.63 3.08 14.63
CA LEU A 82 -7.42 4.39 15.24
C LEU A 82 -8.72 5.20 15.28
N ALA A 83 -9.48 5.23 14.19
CA ALA A 83 -10.78 5.91 14.12
C ALA A 83 -11.78 5.32 15.13
N PHE A 84 -11.87 3.99 15.23
CA PHE A 84 -12.71 3.33 16.24
C PHE A 84 -12.24 3.61 17.66
N SER A 85 -10.93 3.61 17.92
CA SER A 85 -10.37 3.93 19.24
C SER A 85 -10.73 5.35 19.67
N PHE A 86 -10.63 6.33 18.75
CA PHE A 86 -11.09 7.69 19.01
C PHE A 86 -12.60 7.76 19.26
N TYR A 87 -13.40 7.02 18.49
CA TYR A 87 -14.84 6.97 18.69
C TYR A 87 -15.22 6.39 20.07
N THR A 88 -14.63 5.27 20.46
CA THR A 88 -14.85 4.65 21.78
C THR A 88 -14.39 5.58 22.91
N LEU A 89 -13.23 6.22 22.77
CA LEU A 89 -12.74 7.18 23.76
C LEU A 89 -13.71 8.36 23.93
N LEU A 90 -14.20 8.92 22.82
CA LEU A 90 -15.14 10.02 22.85
C LEU A 90 -16.45 9.62 23.54
N ASN A 91 -17.03 8.47 23.19
CA ASN A 91 -18.24 7.96 23.82
C ASN A 91 -18.06 7.78 25.33
N HIS A 92 -16.95 7.18 25.75
CA HIS A 92 -16.65 6.99 27.17
C HIS A 92 -16.49 8.32 27.93
N LEU A 93 -15.91 9.35 27.30
CA LEU A 93 -15.83 10.69 27.90
C LEU A 93 -17.19 11.39 28.01
N PHE A 94 -18.09 11.16 27.06
CA PHE A 94 -19.45 11.68 27.13
C PHE A 94 -20.27 10.97 28.20
N GLU A 95 -20.19 9.65 28.29
CA GLU A 95 -20.86 8.85 29.33
C GLU A 95 -20.42 9.28 30.74
N ASN A 96 -19.10 9.35 30.98
CA ASN A 96 -18.56 9.81 32.27
C ASN A 96 -18.93 11.26 32.63
N ASN A 97 -19.11 12.16 31.66
CA ASN A 97 -19.58 13.53 31.94
C ASN A 97 -21.07 13.58 32.29
N THR A 98 -21.85 12.59 31.86
CA THR A 98 -23.30 12.53 32.15
C THR A 98 -23.57 11.93 33.53
N ASP A 99 -22.68 11.07 34.03
CA ASP A 99 -22.73 10.52 35.40
C ASP A 99 -22.24 11.50 36.49
N ALA A 100 -21.59 12.60 36.09
CA ALA A 100 -21.05 13.62 36.97
C ALA A 100 -22.02 14.80 37.21
N ILE A 101 -23.22 14.78 36.63
CA ILE A 101 -24.29 15.79 36.74
C ILE A 101 -25.50 15.15 37.43
#